data_AF-A0A317VF58-F1
#
_entry.id   AF-A0A317VF58-F1
#
_cell.length_a   1.000
_cell.length_b   1.000
_cell.length_c   1.000
_cell.angle_alpha   90.00
_cell.angle_beta   90.00
_cell.angle_gamma   90.00
#
_symmetry.space_group_name_H-M   'P 1'
#
loop_
_entity.id
_entity.type
_entity.pdbx_description
1 polymer ?
#
loop_
_entity_poly.entity_id
_entity_poly.type
_entity_poly.pdbx_seq_one_letter_code
_entity_poly.pdbx_strand_id
1 'polypeptide(L)'
;MMDSLNTQQPTRSSSSTPQTHLNGRQCYSSAGKALGGSSATNYGAWTRGNAADYDLWAKLVGDPGRSHAGLLPYFRKTETHFDPTADPFL
;
A
#
# COMPACT_ATOMS: atom_id res chain seq x y z
N MET A 1 -14.05 30.05 25.20
CA MET A 1 -15.06 29.44 24.31
C MET A 1 -14.64 29.68 22.88
N MET A 2 -13.89 28.74 22.32
CA MET A 2 -13.68 28.59 20.88
C MET A 2 -13.54 27.08 20.72
N ASP A 3 -14.68 26.42 20.43
CA ASP A 3 -14.68 25.04 20.00
C ASP A 3 -13.90 25.00 18.69
N SER A 4 -12.63 24.59 18.75
CA SER A 4 -11.84 24.33 17.56
C SER A 4 -12.47 23.10 16.89
N LEU A 5 -13.33 23.39 15.92
CA LEU A 5 -13.85 22.54 14.88
C LEU A 5 -13.15 21.18 14.85
N ASN A 6 -13.90 20.17 15.29
CA ASN A 6 -13.70 18.76 14.96
C ASN A 6 -13.68 18.61 13.44
N THR A 7 -12.58 19.02 12.81
CA THR A 7 -12.21 18.52 11.51
C THR A 7 -11.97 17.05 11.76
N GLN A 8 -12.94 16.22 11.38
CA GLN A 8 -12.69 14.80 11.22
C GLN A 8 -11.56 14.69 10.21
N GLN A 9 -10.33 14.62 10.71
CA GLN A 9 -9.16 14.39 9.89
C GLN A 9 -9.45 13.11 9.08
N PRO A 10 -9.26 13.10 7.76
CA PRO A 10 -9.62 11.96 6.89
C PRO A 10 -8.76 10.71 7.15
N THR A 11 -8.06 10.64 8.29
CA THR A 11 -7.16 9.57 8.68
C THR A 11 -7.50 9.05 10.08
N ARG A 12 -7.52 7.72 10.24
CA ARG A 12 -7.48 7.06 11.54
C ARG A 12 -6.00 6.95 11.91
N SER A 13 -5.46 8.01 12.47
CA SER A 13 -4.07 8.05 12.89
C SER A 13 -3.86 7.33 14.20
N SER A 14 -2.71 6.65 14.32
CA SER A 14 -2.24 6.06 15.57
C SER A 14 -0.75 6.36 15.71
N SER A 15 -0.29 6.47 16.95
CA SER A 15 1.12 6.67 17.26
C SER A 15 1.74 5.35 17.73
N SER A 16 2.96 5.07 17.30
CA SER A 16 3.73 3.94 17.84
C SER A 16 3.99 4.13 19.35
N THR A 17 4.39 3.06 20.04
CA THR A 17 5.07 3.20 21.33
C THR A 17 6.37 4.01 21.15
N PRO A 18 6.93 4.61 22.22
CA PRO A 18 8.24 5.26 22.17
C PRO A 18 9.31 4.31 21.63
N GLN A 19 10.02 4.72 20.58
CA GLN A 19 11.01 3.89 19.92
C GLN A 19 12.41 4.11 20.53
N THR A 20 12.97 3.07 21.15
CA THR A 20 14.29 3.12 21.82
C THR A 20 15.40 3.53 20.86
N HIS A 21 15.35 3.04 19.62
CA HIS A 21 16.32 3.35 18.56
C HIS A 21 16.06 4.69 17.84
N LEU A 22 15.05 5.46 18.28
CA LEU A 22 14.75 6.81 17.76
C LEU A 22 14.63 7.82 18.91
N ASN A 23 15.47 7.71 19.95
CA ASN A 23 15.49 8.61 21.11
C ASN A 23 14.11 8.76 21.80
N GLY A 24 13.34 7.67 21.88
CA GLY A 24 12.01 7.68 22.48
C GLY A 24 10.94 8.37 21.64
N ARG A 25 11.24 8.78 20.40
CA ARG A 25 10.24 9.37 19.50
C ARG A 25 9.11 8.38 19.25
N GLN A 26 7.89 8.91 19.22
CA GLN A 26 6.71 8.20 18.72
C GLN A 26 6.53 8.54 17.25
N CYS A 27 6.35 7.51 16.44
CA CYS A 27 6.14 7.65 15.01
C CYS A 27 4.65 7.67 14.69
N TYR A 28 4.26 8.65 13.87
CA TYR A 28 2.91 8.76 13.34
C TYR A 28 2.68 7.68 12.29
N SER A 29 1.58 6.93 12.41
CA SER A 29 1.11 5.98 11.41
C SER A 29 -0.26 6.44 10.91
N SER A 30 -0.31 6.94 9.67
CA SER A 30 -1.56 7.28 9.00
C SER A 30 -2.24 6.03 8.45
N ALA A 31 -3.56 5.96 8.62
CA ALA A 31 -4.43 5.05 7.89
C ALA A 31 -5.63 5.84 7.34
N GLY A 32 -6.02 5.63 6.08
CA GLY A 32 -7.15 6.34 5.49
C GLY A 32 -8.48 5.94 6.15
N LYS A 33 -9.30 6.93 6.53
CA LYS A 33 -10.64 6.73 7.12
C LYS A 33 -11.72 7.27 6.19
N ALA A 34 -11.80 6.68 5.01
CA ALA A 34 -12.78 7.01 3.96
C ALA A 34 -13.12 5.74 3.16
N LEU A 35 -14.13 5.83 2.27
CA LEU A 35 -14.36 4.78 1.27
C LEU A 35 -13.11 4.63 0.39
N GLY A 36 -12.64 3.39 0.20
CA GLY A 36 -11.34 3.09 -0.40
C GLY A 36 -10.17 3.01 0.60
N GLY A 37 -10.33 3.49 1.83
CA GLY A 37 -9.30 3.40 2.87
C GLY A 37 -8.03 4.15 2.49
N SER A 38 -6.86 3.56 2.78
CA SER A 38 -5.57 4.20 2.50
C SER A 38 -5.27 4.42 1.02
N SER A 39 -5.89 3.67 0.09
CA SER A 39 -5.68 3.90 -1.35
C SER A 39 -6.28 5.24 -1.81
N ALA A 40 -7.32 5.73 -1.13
CA ALA A 40 -7.91 7.03 -1.42
C ALA A 40 -7.04 8.22 -0.94
N THR A 41 -6.03 7.97 -0.09
CA THR A 41 -5.21 9.01 0.54
C THR A 41 -3.71 8.83 0.33
N ASN A 42 -3.26 7.79 -0.38
CA ASN A 42 -1.83 7.55 -0.61
C ASN A 42 -1.28 8.44 -1.74
N TYR A 43 -0.01 8.26 -2.08
CA TYR A 43 0.66 9.05 -3.13
C TYR A 43 0.40 8.57 -4.57
N GLY A 44 -0.49 7.61 -4.78
CA GLY A 44 -0.88 7.14 -6.12
C GLY A 44 0.18 6.35 -6.90
N ALA A 45 1.32 6.03 -6.31
CA ALA A 45 2.36 5.24 -6.99
C ALA A 45 1.90 3.79 -7.24
N TRP A 46 2.12 3.28 -8.46
CA TRP A 46 1.87 1.89 -8.83
C TRP A 46 3.19 1.20 -9.17
N THR A 47 3.66 0.32 -8.29
CA THR A 47 4.85 -0.50 -8.48
C THR A 47 4.62 -1.90 -7.90
N ARG A 48 5.31 -2.90 -8.44
CA ARG A 48 5.34 -4.26 -7.89
C ARG A 48 6.65 -4.48 -7.13
N GLY A 49 6.61 -5.37 -6.14
CA GLY A 49 7.83 -5.88 -5.48
C GLY A 49 8.73 -6.69 -6.42
N ASN A 50 9.93 -7.03 -5.96
CA ASN A 50 10.86 -7.88 -6.71
C ASN A 50 10.34 -9.32 -6.76
N ALA A 51 10.54 -10.03 -7.86
CA ALA A 51 10.15 -11.44 -8.01
C ALA A 51 10.69 -12.32 -6.85
N ALA A 52 11.93 -12.06 -6.44
CA ALA A 52 12.59 -12.77 -5.34
C ALA A 52 11.84 -12.67 -3.99
N ASP A 53 11.15 -11.56 -3.72
CA ASP A 53 10.39 -11.39 -2.48
C ASP A 53 9.17 -12.33 -2.45
N TYR A 54 8.44 -12.42 -3.57
CA TYR A 54 7.30 -13.33 -3.70
C TYR A 54 7.74 -14.79 -3.68
N ASP A 55 8.84 -15.13 -4.34
CA ASP A 55 9.38 -16.48 -4.35
C ASP A 55 9.86 -16.91 -2.95
N LEU A 56 10.45 -15.97 -2.19
CA LEU A 56 10.77 -16.19 -0.78
C LEU A 56 9.50 -16.46 0.04
N TRP A 57 8.45 -15.65 -0.12
CA TRP A 57 7.19 -15.88 0.59
C TRP A 57 6.58 -17.22 0.24
N ALA A 58 6.51 -17.58 -1.04
CA ALA A 58 6.03 -18.87 -1.52
C ALA A 58 6.74 -20.04 -0.84
N LYS A 59 8.07 -19.94 -0.72
CA LYS A 59 8.88 -20.93 0.00
C LYS A 59 8.55 -20.96 1.49
N LEU A 60 8.44 -19.80 2.14
CA LEU A 60 8.17 -19.71 3.59
C LEU A 60 6.79 -20.26 3.97
N VAL A 61 5.78 -20.03 3.14
CA VAL A 61 4.42 -20.55 3.38
C VAL A 61 4.18 -21.93 2.78
N GLY A 62 5.11 -22.45 1.97
CA GLY A 62 4.99 -23.75 1.29
C GLY A 62 3.94 -23.76 0.17
N ASP A 63 3.63 -22.61 -0.42
CA ASP A 63 2.60 -22.45 -1.46
C ASP A 63 3.19 -21.80 -2.73
N PRO A 64 3.47 -22.59 -3.79
CA PRO A 64 3.97 -22.08 -5.07
C PRO A 64 3.03 -21.07 -5.74
N GLY A 65 1.74 -21.07 -5.41
CA GLY A 65 0.77 -20.09 -5.90
C GLY A 65 1.06 -18.66 -5.44
N ARG A 66 1.88 -18.50 -4.39
CA ARG A 66 2.35 -17.20 -3.90
C ARG A 66 3.67 -16.74 -4.53
N SER A 67 4.27 -17.54 -5.41
CA SER A 67 5.47 -17.13 -6.17
C SER A 67 5.15 -15.98 -7.11
N HIS A 68 6.18 -15.30 -7.61
CA HIS A 68 5.96 -14.24 -8.60
C HIS A 68 5.22 -14.76 -9.83
N ALA A 69 5.61 -15.95 -10.32
CA ALA A 69 4.96 -16.60 -11.45
C ALA A 69 3.50 -16.98 -11.15
N GLY A 70 3.22 -17.47 -9.93
CA GLY A 70 1.86 -17.82 -9.49
C GLY A 70 0.93 -16.61 -9.37
N LEU A 71 1.48 -15.45 -8.98
CA LEU A 71 0.71 -14.21 -8.80
C LEU A 71 0.57 -13.37 -10.08
N LEU A 72 1.45 -13.57 -11.08
CA LEU A 72 1.46 -12.78 -12.31
C LEU A 72 0.10 -12.67 -13.03
N PRO A 73 -0.72 -13.73 -13.16
CA PRO A 73 -2.05 -13.62 -13.76
C PRO A 73 -2.97 -12.66 -13.00
N TYR A 74 -2.86 -12.62 -11.67
CA TYR A 74 -3.66 -11.73 -10.83
C TYR A 74 -3.18 -10.28 -10.92
N PHE A 75 -1.86 -10.04 -10.96
CA PHE A 75 -1.33 -8.69 -11.15
C PHE A 75 -1.81 -8.07 -12.47
N ARG A 76 -1.81 -8.86 -13.56
CA ARG A 76 -2.36 -8.43 -14.85
C ARG A 76 -3.86 -8.16 -14.77
N LYS A 77 -4.61 -8.97 -14.03
CA LYS A 77 -6.06 -8.77 -13.84
C LYS A 77 -6.39 -7.49 -13.05
N THR A 78 -5.51 -7.06 -12.15
CA THR A 78 -5.75 -5.88 -11.29
C THR A 78 -5.43 -4.55 -11.95
N GLU A 79 -4.69 -4.53 -13.06
CA GLU A 79 -4.24 -3.30 -13.70
C GLU A 79 -4.80 -3.13 -15.10
N THR A 80 -5.14 -1.89 -15.43
CA THR A 80 -5.36 -1.46 -16.81
C THR A 80 -4.39 -0.32 -17.06
N HIS A 81 -3.42 -0.52 -17.95
CA HIS A 81 -2.52 0.53 -18.35
C HIS A 81 -3.19 1.41 -19.40
N PHE A 82 -3.25 2.72 -19.15
CA PHE A 82 -3.68 3.70 -20.14
C PHE A 82 -2.45 4.42 -20.67
N ASP A 83 -2.21 4.26 -21.97
CA ASP A 83 -1.20 5.02 -22.70
C ASP A 83 -1.92 5.84 -23.79
N PRO A 84 -1.92 7.18 -23.71
CA PRO A 84 -2.58 8.04 -24.70
C PRO A 84 -1.86 8.08 -26.05
N THR A 85 -0.65 7.52 -26.12
CA THR A 85 0.21 7.50 -27.31
C THR A 85 0.54 6.10 -27.80
N ALA A 86 0.13 5.07 -27.06
CA ALA A 86 0.26 3.69 -27.51
C ALA A 86 -0.54 3.51 -28.81
N ASP A 87 0.11 2.86 -29.77
CA ASP A 87 -0.60 2.32 -30.92
C ASP A 87 -1.62 1.29 -30.42
N PRO A 88 -2.94 1.50 -30.61
CA PRO A 88 -3.96 0.57 -30.16
C PRO A 88 -3.91 -0.80 -30.86
N PHE A 89 -3.02 -0.98 -31.85
CA PHE A 89 -2.87 -2.20 -32.65
C PHE A 89 -1.51 -2.91 -32.49
N LEU A 90 -0.66 -2.48 -31.54
CA LEU A 90 0.53 -3.21 -31.07
C LEU A 90 0.26 -3.92 -29.73
#